data_AF-A0A4Q5XWD0-F1
#
_entry.id   AF-A0A4Q5XWD0-F1
#
_cell.length_a   1.000
_cell.length_b   1.000
_cell.length_c   1.000
_cell.angle_alpha   90.00
_cell.angle_beta   90.00
_cell.angle_gamma   90.00
#
_symmetry.space_group_name_H-M   'P 1'
#
loop_
_entity.id
_entity.type
_entity.pdbx_description
1 polymer ?
#
loop_
_entity_poly.entity_id
_entity_poly.type
_entity_poly.pdbx_seq_one_letter_code
_entity_poly.pdbx_strand_id
1 'polypeptide(L)' 'MKWRNLNTGYASKLQEMAALSPRTLLGVSETASESEIKAAYRQLAKAYHPDGIDAFMASYNQEMLKLINRAYDALTARQS' A
#
# COMPACT_ATOMS: atom_id res chain seq x y z
N MET A 1 15.92 6.32 -30.91
CA MET A 1 16.27 5.38 -29.80
C MET A 1 15.86 6.00 -28.47
N LYS A 2 14.82 5.50 -27.80
CA LYS A 2 14.47 5.87 -26.42
C LYS A 2 14.25 4.58 -25.61
N TRP A 3 15.32 3.84 -25.39
CA TRP A 3 15.35 2.75 -24.42
C TRP A 3 16.18 3.23 -23.25
N ARG A 4 15.54 3.93 -22.32
CA ARG A 4 16.13 4.22 -21.00
C ARG A 4 15.11 3.83 -19.95
N ASN A 5 15.59 2.99 -19.03
CA ASN A 5 14.99 2.59 -17.74
C ASN A 5 14.18 1.29 -17.76
N LEU A 6 14.88 0.15 -17.86
CA LEU A 6 14.37 -1.20 -17.62
C LEU A 6 14.85 -1.78 -16.27
N ASN A 7 15.27 -0.95 -15.31
CA ASN A 7 15.71 -1.43 -13.99
C ASN A 7 14.97 -0.77 -12.82
N THR A 8 13.66 -0.53 -12.98
CA THR A 8 12.89 0.23 -11.99
C THR A 8 11.51 -0.36 -11.70
N GLY A 9 11.27 -1.64 -12.03
CA GLY A 9 9.93 -2.23 -11.90
C GLY A 9 9.36 -2.23 -10.48
N TYR A 10 10.20 -2.40 -9.46
CA TYR A 10 9.75 -2.46 -8.05
C TYR A 10 9.70 -1.07 -7.39
N ALA A 11 10.72 -0.23 -7.64
CA ALA A 11 10.80 1.11 -7.06
C ALA A 11 9.79 2.09 -7.68
N SER A 12 9.55 2.02 -9.00
CA SER A 12 8.55 2.84 -9.67
C SER A 12 7.13 2.50 -9.19
N LYS A 13 6.86 1.23 -8.91
CA LYS A 13 5.54 0.78 -8.44
C LYS A 13 5.20 1.34 -7.06
N LEU A 14 6.15 1.36 -6.12
CA LEU A 14 5.96 2.02 -4.82
C LEU A 14 5.71 3.53 -4.96
N GLN A 15 6.43 4.17 -5.90
CA GLN A 15 6.27 5.60 -6.18
C GLN A 15 4.90 5.94 -6.76
N GLU A 16 4.42 5.12 -7.71
CA GLU A 16 3.06 5.25 -8.24
C GLU A 16 2.03 5.04 -7.14
N MET A 17 2.18 3.99 -6.31
CA MET A 17 1.27 3.70 -5.21
C MET A 17 1.24 4.81 -4.15
N ALA A 18 2.37 5.45 -3.86
CA ALA A 18 2.43 6.59 -2.95
C ALA A 18 1.76 7.86 -3.51
N ALA A 19 1.64 7.99 -4.84
CA ALA A 19 0.94 9.09 -5.50
C ALA A 19 -0.58 8.83 -5.67
N LEU A 20 -1.04 7.60 -5.49
CA LEU A 20 -2.45 7.22 -5.58
C LEU A 20 -3.24 7.67 -4.34
N SER A 21 -4.57 7.68 -4.48
CA SER A 21 -5.45 7.97 -3.34
C SER A 21 -5.31 6.88 -2.25
N PRO A 22 -5.49 7.24 -0.96
CA PRO A 22 -5.48 6.27 0.14
C PRO A 22 -6.45 5.08 -0.07
N ARG A 23 -7.59 5.34 -0.73
CA ARG A 23 -8.62 4.33 -1.00
C ARG A 23 -8.14 3.34 -2.07
N THR A 24 -7.55 3.86 -3.14
CA THR A 24 -6.94 3.05 -4.20
C THR A 24 -5.79 2.22 -3.66
N LEU A 25 -4.97 2.76 -2.73
CA LEU A 25 -3.88 2.02 -2.11
C LEU A 25 -4.39 0.81 -1.29
N LEU A 26 -5.47 0.99 -0.54
CA LEU A 26 -6.12 -0.09 0.21
C LEU A 26 -6.90 -1.06 -0.70
N GLY A 27 -6.98 -0.78 -2.01
CA GLY A 27 -7.74 -1.59 -2.95
C GLY A 27 -9.26 -1.52 -2.74
N VAL A 28 -9.75 -0.45 -2.11
CA VAL A 28 -11.18 -0.26 -1.84
C VAL A 28 -11.79 0.76 -2.80
N SER A 29 -13.11 0.67 -3.01
CA SER A 29 -13.84 1.64 -3.82
C SER A 29 -13.72 3.07 -3.25
N GLU A 30 -13.82 4.07 -4.12
CA GLU A 30 -13.94 5.47 -3.70
C GLU A 30 -15.18 5.70 -2.83
N THR A 31 -16.21 4.87 -3.00
CA THR A 31 -17.45 4.89 -2.21
C THR A 31 -17.43 3.93 -1.02
N ALA A 32 -16.30 3.28 -0.73
CA ALA A 32 -16.23 2.27 0.31
C ALA A 32 -16.61 2.83 1.70
N SER A 33 -17.28 2.01 2.51
CA SER A 33 -17.57 2.36 3.89
C SER A 33 -16.34 2.20 4.80
N GLU A 34 -16.35 2.81 5.97
CA GLU A 34 -15.30 2.63 6.97
C GLU A 34 -15.05 1.17 7.36
N SER A 35 -16.12 0.38 7.41
CA SER A 35 -16.04 -1.05 7.73
C SER A 35 -15.26 -1.81 6.66
N GLU A 36 -15.46 -1.46 5.38
CA GLU A 36 -14.70 -2.00 4.25
C GLU A 36 -13.25 -1.55 4.27
N ILE A 37 -12.98 -0.27 4.55
CA ILE A 37 -11.63 0.28 4.72
C ILE A 37 -10.87 -0.48 5.82
N LYS A 38 -11.51 -0.68 6.98
CA LYS A 38 -10.96 -1.44 8.11
C LYS A 38 -10.75 -2.91 7.75
N ALA A 39 -11.66 -3.53 7.01
CA ALA A 39 -11.54 -4.92 6.58
C ALA A 39 -10.38 -5.11 5.60
N ALA A 40 -10.28 -4.26 4.58
CA ALA A 40 -9.20 -4.30 3.58
C ALA A 40 -7.83 -4.04 4.23
N TYR A 41 -7.73 -3.05 5.12
CA TYR A 41 -6.52 -2.79 5.89
C TYR A 41 -6.04 -4.04 6.64
N ARG A 42 -6.93 -4.72 7.38
CA ARG A 42 -6.57 -5.94 8.12
C ARG A 42 -6.12 -7.08 7.20
N GLN A 43 -6.76 -7.23 6.04
CA GLN A 43 -6.37 -8.24 5.05
C GLN A 43 -4.98 -7.95 4.48
N LEU A 44 -4.71 -6.70 4.10
CA LEU A 44 -3.41 -6.28 3.56
C LEU A 44 -2.30 -6.39 4.62
N ALA A 45 -2.54 -5.94 5.85
CA ALA A 45 -1.58 -6.05 6.94
C ALA A 45 -1.18 -7.50 7.22
N LYS A 46 -2.13 -8.44 7.11
CA LYS A 46 -1.86 -9.88 7.23
C LYS A 46 -1.09 -10.42 6.02
N ALA A 47 -1.38 -9.95 4.81
CA ALA A 47 -0.71 -10.37 3.58
C ALA A 47 0.75 -9.89 3.50
N TYR A 48 1.04 -8.70 3.99
CA TYR A 48 2.38 -8.09 4.00
C TYR A 48 3.11 -8.27 5.33
N HIS A 49 2.59 -9.08 6.26
CA HIS A 49 3.21 -9.26 7.57
C HIS A 49 4.62 -9.87 7.40
N PRO A 50 5.68 -9.25 7.96
CA PRO A 50 7.07 -9.69 7.72
C PRO A 50 7.40 -11.02 8.41
N ASP A 51 6.56 -11.46 9.35
CA ASP A 51 6.72 -12.67 10.14
C ASP A 51 6.35 -13.89 9.26
N GLY A 52 7.33 -14.38 8.51
CA GLY A 52 7.20 -15.52 7.59
C GLY A 52 7.61 -15.24 6.14
N ILE A 53 8.18 -14.07 5.84
CA ILE A 53 8.55 -13.69 4.46
C ILE A 53 10.08 -13.56 4.32
N ASP A 54 10.61 -13.99 3.17
CA ASP A 54 12.03 -13.90 2.83
C ASP A 54 12.60 -12.49 3.01
N ALA A 55 13.84 -12.40 3.50
CA ALA A 55 14.53 -11.14 3.79
C ALA A 55 14.60 -10.18 2.58
N PHE A 56 14.56 -10.71 1.36
CA PHE A 56 14.52 -9.92 0.13
C PHE A 56 13.21 -9.13 -0.03
N MET A 57 12.09 -9.70 0.38
CA MET A 57 10.78 -9.06 0.32
C MET A 57 10.44 -8.29 1.61
N ALA A 58 11.16 -8.55 2.71
CA ALA A 58 10.96 -7.85 3.98
C ALA A 58 11.06 -6.33 3.84
N SER A 59 12.05 -5.80 3.11
CA SER A 59 12.21 -4.36 2.91
C SER A 59 11.03 -3.76 2.12
N TYR A 60 10.58 -4.43 1.05
CA TYR A 60 9.42 -3.98 0.29
C TYR A 60 8.13 -4.04 1.10
N ASN A 61 7.93 -5.12 1.84
CA ASN A 61 6.74 -5.32 2.67
C ASN A 61 6.68 -4.29 3.79
N GLN A 62 7.82 -3.92 4.39
CA GLN A 62 7.89 -2.83 5.36
C GLN A 62 7.44 -1.50 4.75
N GLU A 63 7.93 -1.15 3.55
CA GLU A 63 7.54 0.09 2.88
C GLU A 63 6.05 0.07 2.48
N MET A 64 5.56 -1.06 1.95
CA MET A 64 4.14 -1.25 1.64
C MET A 64 3.26 -1.12 2.88
N LEU A 65 3.66 -1.72 4.00
CA LEU A 65 2.91 -1.66 5.25
C LEU A 65 2.85 -0.23 5.79
N LYS A 66 3.95 0.54 5.71
CA LYS A 66 3.95 1.97 6.06
C LYS A 66 2.97 2.76 5.21
N LEU A 67 2.94 2.53 3.90
CA LEU A 67 2.00 3.19 2.99
C LEU A 67 0.55 2.83 3.34
N ILE A 68 0.26 1.55 3.57
CA ILE A 68 -1.06 1.04 3.97
C ILE A 68 -1.53 1.68 5.27
N ASN A 69 -0.66 1.73 6.30
CA ASN A 69 -0.96 2.39 7.58
C ASN A 69 -1.27 3.87 7.37
N ARG A 70 -0.43 4.58 6.61
CA ARG A 70 -0.62 6.00 6.31
C ARG A 70 -1.94 6.27 5.58
N ALA A 71 -2.32 5.41 4.64
CA ALA A 71 -3.59 5.53 3.93
C ALA A 71 -4.78 5.30 4.86
N TYR A 72 -4.71 4.27 5.71
CA TYR A 72 -5.74 4.01 6.70
C TYR A 72 -5.90 5.17 7.69
N ASP A 73 -4.79 5.70 8.21
CA ASP A 73 -4.76 6.85 9.10
C ASP A 73 -5.34 8.10 8.40
N ALA A 74 -4.97 8.36 7.15
CA ALA A 74 -5.52 9.50 6.39
C ALA A 74 -7.03 9.40 6.17
N LEU A 75 -7.56 8.19 5.99
CA LEU A 75 -9.00 7.97 5.82
C LEU A 75 -9.76 8.07 7.15
N THR A 76 -9.18 7.59 8.24
CA THR A 76 -9.81 7.61 9.57
C THR A 76 -9.67 8.95 10.28
N ALA A 77 -8.52 9.64 10.16
CA ALA A 77 -8.30 10.98 10.72
C ALA A 77 -9.18 12.06 10.08
N ARG A 78 -9.68 11.82 8.86
CA ARG A 78 -10.62 12.73 8.19
C ARG A 78 -12.04 12.64 8.76
N GLN A 79 -12.30 11.72 9.69
CA GLN A 79 -13.61 11.48 10.31
C GLN A 79 -13.68 11.83 11.80
N SER A 80 -12.61 12.38 12.36
CA SER A 80 -12.58 12.94 13.72
C SER A 80 -12.91 14.43 13.74
#